data_AF-A0A8T9MUS8-F1
#
_entry.id   AF-A0A8T9MUS8-F1
#
_cell.length_a   1.000
_cell.length_b   1.000
_cell.length_c   1.000
_cell.angle_alpha   90.00
_cell.angle_beta   90.00
_cell.angle_gamma   90.00
#
_symmetry.space_group_name_H-M   'P 1'
#
loop_
_entity.id
_entity.type
_entity.pdbx_description
1 polymer ?
#
loop_
_entity_poly.entity_id
_entity_poly.type
_entity_poly.pdbx_seq_one_letter_code
_entity_poly.pdbx_strand_id
1 'polypeptide(L)'
;MMKFQSALAALLLVVSLPALAADFNPVKGSYGTWYGTDNHALNIDAKGIGHIAEAPKRCRQKKNGFIHERVDISGKQLLKDIKTSMEYSDDKDISQLEALIDPKRTYMRLNGALSCGDGLQSFIYVNDKVSIGMLAAPEDFYYILIKR
;
A
#
# COMPACT_ATOMS: atom_id res chain seq x y z
N MET A 1 -25.21 -17.08 -47.65
CA MET A 1 -24.42 -15.85 -47.43
C MET A 1 -24.77 -15.27 -46.07
N MET A 2 -23.76 -14.70 -45.40
CA MET A 2 -23.73 -14.03 -44.09
C MET A 2 -23.73 -14.87 -42.79
N LYS A 3 -22.54 -14.90 -42.19
CA LYS A 3 -22.17 -15.20 -40.80
C LYS A 3 -22.52 -14.00 -39.91
N PHE A 4 -22.78 -14.21 -38.62
CA PHE A 4 -22.20 -13.40 -37.53
C PHE A 4 -22.15 -14.23 -36.23
N GLN A 5 -20.93 -14.40 -35.71
CA GLN A 5 -20.62 -14.87 -34.37
C GLN A 5 -20.89 -13.76 -33.36
N SER A 6 -21.34 -14.07 -32.14
CA SER A 6 -21.08 -13.29 -30.91
C SER A 6 -21.54 -14.16 -29.73
N ALA A 7 -20.64 -14.93 -29.14
CA ALA A 7 -19.71 -14.55 -28.06
C ALA A 7 -20.35 -14.73 -26.68
N LEU A 8 -19.75 -15.67 -25.94
CA LEU A 8 -20.00 -16.04 -24.55
C LEU A 8 -20.42 -14.85 -23.69
N ALA A 9 -21.58 -14.96 -23.06
CA ALA A 9 -21.89 -14.25 -21.83
C ALA A 9 -21.00 -14.83 -20.71
N ALA A 10 -19.73 -14.44 -20.68
CA ALA A 10 -18.90 -14.60 -19.50
C ALA A 10 -19.41 -13.58 -18.47
N LEU A 11 -20.31 -14.06 -17.60
CA LEU A 11 -20.67 -13.38 -16.36
C LEU A 11 -19.37 -12.96 -15.67
N LEU A 12 -19.10 -11.66 -15.71
CA LEU A 12 -18.20 -10.98 -14.79
C LEU A 12 -18.79 -11.16 -13.39
N LEU A 13 -18.50 -12.29 -12.76
CA LEU A 13 -18.52 -12.43 -11.31
C LEU A 13 -17.43 -11.50 -10.79
N VAL A 14 -17.77 -10.22 -10.69
CA VAL A 14 -17.06 -9.29 -9.83
C VAL A 14 -17.26 -9.85 -8.44
N VAL A 15 -16.28 -10.64 -8.00
CA VAL A 15 -16.16 -11.04 -6.60
C VAL A 15 -16.08 -9.73 -5.85
N SER A 16 -17.19 -9.33 -5.24
CA SER A 16 -17.25 -8.24 -4.28
C SER A 16 -16.44 -8.71 -3.09
N LEU A 17 -15.13 -8.50 -3.14
CA LEU A 17 -14.26 -8.61 -1.99
C LEU A 17 -14.92 -7.78 -0.88
N PRO A 18 -15.21 -8.37 0.30
CA PRO A 18 -15.54 -7.55 1.44
C PRO A 18 -14.31 -6.68 1.67
N ALA A 19 -14.47 -5.39 1.42
CA ALA A 19 -13.46 -4.39 1.69
C ALA A 19 -13.20 -4.41 3.20
N LEU A 20 -12.18 -5.15 3.64
CA LEU A 20 -11.45 -4.87 4.88
C LEU A 20 -10.54 -3.64 4.68
N ALA A 21 -10.88 -2.77 3.73
CA ALA A 21 -10.23 -1.49 3.52
C ALA A 21 -10.99 -0.44 4.33
N ALA A 22 -10.35 0.00 5.41
CA ALA A 22 -10.67 1.21 6.15
C ALA A 22 -12.06 1.27 6.80
N ASP A 23 -12.13 0.98 8.09
CA ASP A 23 -13.12 1.63 8.93
C ASP A 23 -12.87 3.16 8.87
N PHE A 24 -13.63 3.82 8.00
CA PHE A 24 -13.62 5.24 7.64
C PHE A 24 -12.30 5.78 7.03
N ASN A 25 -12.11 5.61 5.71
CA ASN A 25 -11.31 6.57 4.92
C ASN A 25 -12.23 7.73 4.43
N PRO A 26 -12.34 8.87 5.14
CA PRO A 26 -13.23 9.96 4.75
C PRO A 26 -12.75 10.74 3.52
N VAL A 27 -11.50 10.56 3.09
CA VAL A 27 -10.85 11.38 2.06
C VAL A 27 -11.03 10.74 0.69
N LYS A 28 -11.95 11.30 -0.11
CA LYS A 28 -12.14 10.90 -1.52
C LYS A 28 -10.85 11.07 -2.31
N GLY A 29 -10.54 10.10 -3.17
CA GLY A 29 -9.35 10.13 -4.01
C GLY A 29 -8.05 9.71 -3.29
N SER A 30 -8.16 9.16 -2.08
CA SER A 30 -7.01 8.68 -1.30
C SER A 30 -7.04 7.16 -1.11
N TYR A 31 -5.87 6.59 -0.83
CA TYR A 31 -5.66 5.18 -0.52
C TYR A 31 -5.88 4.86 0.96
N GLY A 32 -6.13 5.87 1.81
CA GLY A 32 -6.32 5.70 3.24
C GLY A 32 -5.80 6.90 4.03
N THR A 33 -6.17 6.94 5.31
CA THR A 33 -5.54 7.79 6.32
C THR A 33 -4.97 6.88 7.40
N TRP A 34 -3.68 7.01 7.67
CA TRP A 34 -2.99 6.28 8.72
C TRP A 34 -2.78 7.20 9.90
N TYR A 35 -2.98 6.68 11.10
CA TYR A 35 -2.77 7.40 12.34
C TYR A 35 -1.58 6.82 13.08
N GLY A 36 -0.64 7.67 13.45
CA GLY A 36 0.40 7.31 14.41
C GLY A 36 -0.14 7.31 15.83
N THR A 37 0.61 6.70 16.75
CA THR A 37 0.25 6.60 18.18
C THR A 37 0.11 7.97 18.87
N ASP A 38 0.75 9.01 18.33
CA ASP A 38 0.68 10.40 18.80
C ASP A 38 -0.46 11.22 18.13
N ASN A 39 -1.46 10.56 17.52
CA ASN A 39 -2.57 11.18 16.75
C ASN A 39 -2.16 11.99 15.51
N HIS A 40 -0.91 11.86 15.06
CA HIS A 40 -0.48 12.40 13.78
C HIS A 40 -1.07 11.55 12.65
N ALA A 41 -1.52 12.22 11.57
CA ALA A 41 -2.11 11.54 10.44
C ALA A 41 -1.24 11.68 9.18
N LEU A 42 -1.23 10.62 8.38
CA LEU A 42 -0.73 10.59 7.01
C LEU A 42 -1.88 10.25 6.08
N ASN A 43 -2.05 10.99 4.99
CA ASN A 43 -2.94 10.61 3.91
C ASN A 43 -2.14 10.48 2.61
N ILE A 44 -2.48 9.49 1.79
CA ILE A 44 -1.81 9.22 0.52
C ILE A 44 -2.85 9.25 -0.58
N ASP A 45 -2.64 10.13 -1.56
CA ASP A 45 -3.45 10.25 -2.75
C ASP A 45 -2.67 9.80 -3.99
N ALA A 46 -3.24 9.99 -5.18
CA ALA A 46 -2.58 9.61 -6.43
C ALA A 46 -1.28 10.39 -6.74
N LYS A 47 -1.02 11.49 -6.03
CA LYS A 47 0.20 12.31 -6.14
C LYS A 47 1.26 11.88 -5.11
N GLY A 48 0.94 10.97 -4.20
CA GLY A 48 1.83 10.51 -3.12
C GLY A 48 1.34 10.99 -1.75
N ILE A 49 2.28 11.31 -0.86
CA ILE A 49 1.94 11.80 0.48
C ILE A 49 1.23 13.16 0.38
N GLY A 50 -0.06 13.21 0.69
CA GLY A 50 -0.93 14.39 0.53
C GLY A 50 -1.10 15.22 1.80
N HIS A 51 -1.11 14.60 2.98
CA HIS A 51 -1.17 15.31 4.26
C HIS A 51 -0.29 14.62 5.29
N ILE A 52 0.47 15.41 6.04
CA ILE A 52 1.29 14.95 7.16
C ILE A 52 1.12 15.96 8.28
N ALA A 53 0.69 15.51 9.45
CA ALA A 53 0.72 16.35 10.64
C ALA A 53 2.18 16.70 11.00
N GLU A 54 2.46 17.92 11.46
CA GLU A 54 3.85 18.36 11.70
C GLU A 54 4.58 17.50 12.74
N ALA A 55 5.83 17.13 12.46
CA ALA A 55 6.67 16.37 13.38
C ALA A 55 6.84 17.11 14.72
N PRO A 56 6.55 16.48 15.87
CA PRO A 56 6.90 17.04 17.18
C PRO A 56 8.39 17.37 17.24
N LYS A 57 8.76 18.49 17.87
CA LYS A 57 10.17 18.94 17.97
C LYS A 57 11.11 17.87 18.55
N ARG A 58 10.60 17.04 19.47
CA ARG A 58 11.29 15.89 20.07
C ARG A 58 11.70 14.79 19.08
N CYS A 59 11.07 14.72 17.91
CA CYS A 59 11.33 13.71 16.89
C CYS A 59 12.42 14.14 15.91
N ARG A 60 12.58 15.44 15.65
CA ARG A 60 13.58 15.99 14.71
C ARG A 60 15.04 15.68 15.08
N GLN A 61 15.30 15.33 16.34
CA GLN A 61 16.65 15.02 16.86
C GLN A 61 16.92 13.51 16.99
N LYS A 62 15.91 12.64 16.84
CA LYS A 62 16.12 11.19 16.87
C LYS A 62 16.40 10.72 15.44
N LYS A 63 17.43 9.86 15.28
CA LYS A 63 17.77 9.23 13.99
C LYS A 63 16.59 8.53 13.29
N ASN A 64 15.52 8.23 14.03
CA ASN A 64 14.33 7.51 13.56
C ASN A 64 13.02 8.32 13.72
N GLY A 65 13.09 9.61 14.06
CA GLY A 65 11.91 10.41 14.35
C GLY A 65 11.48 11.19 13.12
N PHE A 66 10.45 10.70 12.42
CA PHE A 66 9.90 11.26 11.19
C PHE A 66 10.78 11.06 9.94
N ILE A 67 10.50 9.99 9.20
CA ILE A 67 11.12 9.73 7.89
C ILE A 67 10.04 9.95 6.84
N HIS A 68 10.30 10.83 5.86
CA HIS A 68 9.59 10.85 4.59
C HIS A 68 10.61 10.75 3.49
N GLU A 69 10.78 9.54 2.97
CA GLU A 69 11.68 9.31 1.86
C GLU A 69 10.92 8.67 0.71
N ARG A 70 11.20 9.19 -0.48
CA ARG A 70 10.88 8.52 -1.72
C ARG A 70 12.09 7.70 -2.11
N VAL A 71 11.90 6.39 -2.24
CA VAL A 71 12.89 5.45 -2.74
C VAL A 71 12.28 4.63 -3.86
N ASP A 72 13.13 4.15 -4.76
CA ASP A 72 12.69 3.23 -5.80
C ASP A 72 12.98 1.79 -5.37
N ILE A 73 12.03 0.89 -5.65
CA ILE A 73 12.18 -0.55 -5.42
C ILE A 73 11.92 -1.31 -6.72
N SER A 74 12.82 -2.23 -7.08
CA SER A 74 12.60 -3.09 -8.25
C SER A 74 11.47 -4.08 -7.97
N GLY A 75 10.67 -4.41 -8.99
CA GLY A 75 9.60 -5.40 -8.88
C GLY A 75 10.11 -6.77 -8.47
N LYS A 76 11.32 -7.16 -8.91
CA LYS A 76 11.98 -8.39 -8.48
C LYS A 76 12.26 -8.41 -6.98
N GLN A 77 12.77 -7.30 -6.43
CA GLN A 77 13.02 -7.18 -4.99
C GLN A 77 11.71 -7.16 -4.21
N LEU A 78 10.75 -6.37 -4.66
CA LEU A 78 9.43 -6.27 -4.03
C LEU A 78 8.70 -7.64 -3.97
N LEU A 79 8.72 -8.41 -5.07
CA LEU A 79 8.16 -9.76 -5.07
C LEU A 79 8.86 -10.68 -4.09
N LYS A 80 10.19 -10.57 -3.96
CA LYS A 80 10.94 -11.35 -2.98
C LYS A 80 10.50 -10.98 -1.56
N ASP A 81 10.40 -9.69 -1.26
CA ASP A 81 10.03 -9.19 0.07
C ASP A 81 8.59 -9.60 0.45
N ILE A 82 7.65 -9.50 -0.50
CA ILE A 82 6.27 -9.99 -0.32
C ILE A 82 6.25 -11.49 -0.03
N LYS A 83 7.00 -12.29 -0.80
CA LYS A 83 7.08 -13.75 -0.59
C LYS A 83 7.68 -14.11 0.76
N THR A 84 8.73 -13.43 1.17
CA THR A 84 9.31 -13.62 2.51
C THR A 84 8.29 -13.28 3.60
N SER A 85 7.49 -12.23 3.42
CA SER A 85 6.38 -11.91 4.35
C SER A 85 5.34 -13.04 4.44
N MET A 86 5.05 -13.73 3.33
CA MET A 86 4.12 -14.88 3.29
C MET A 86 4.63 -16.11 4.02
N GLU A 87 5.94 -16.31 4.13
CA GLU A 87 6.50 -17.44 4.89
C GLU A 87 6.13 -17.39 6.39
N TYR A 88 5.69 -16.22 6.87
CA TYR A 88 5.29 -15.96 8.24
C TYR A 88 3.78 -15.73 8.42
N SER A 89 2.98 -15.84 7.34
CA SER A 89 1.54 -15.52 7.36
C SER A 89 0.72 -16.37 6.37
N ASP A 90 -0.33 -17.05 6.85
CA ASP A 90 -1.31 -17.80 6.03
C ASP A 90 -2.34 -16.90 5.30
N ASP A 91 -2.07 -15.60 5.18
CA ASP A 91 -3.04 -14.62 4.71
C ASP A 91 -3.22 -14.66 3.18
N LYS A 92 -4.46 -14.99 2.76
CA LYS A 92 -4.85 -15.11 1.35
C LYS A 92 -4.74 -13.80 0.59
N ASP A 93 -4.81 -12.67 1.28
CA ASP A 93 -4.74 -11.35 0.66
C ASP A 93 -3.33 -11.05 0.12
N ILE A 94 -2.28 -11.67 0.71
CA ILE A 94 -0.90 -11.49 0.25
C ILE A 94 -0.65 -12.22 -1.09
N SER A 95 -1.30 -13.35 -1.34
CA SER A 95 -1.18 -14.06 -2.63
C SER A 95 -1.70 -13.22 -3.82
N GLN A 96 -2.65 -12.33 -3.58
CA GLN A 96 -3.15 -11.40 -4.59
C GLN A 96 -2.14 -10.28 -4.91
N LEU A 97 -1.26 -9.94 -3.95
CA LEU A 97 -0.20 -8.94 -4.16
C LEU A 97 0.80 -9.39 -5.23
N GLU A 98 1.18 -10.67 -5.26
CA GLU A 98 2.12 -11.18 -6.27
C GLU A 98 1.63 -10.93 -7.70
N ALA A 99 0.33 -11.13 -7.94
CA ALA A 99 -0.28 -10.93 -9.25
C ALA A 99 -0.28 -9.45 -9.71
N LEU A 100 -0.11 -8.50 -8.78
CA LEU A 100 -0.07 -7.07 -9.07
C LEU A 100 1.33 -6.56 -9.41
N ILE A 101 2.38 -7.35 -9.18
CA ILE A 101 3.77 -6.93 -9.36
C ILE A 101 4.38 -7.52 -10.63
N ASP A 102 4.85 -6.62 -11.51
CA ASP A 102 5.70 -6.96 -12.64
C ASP A 102 7.17 -6.96 -12.18
N PRO A 103 7.89 -8.10 -12.24
CA PRO A 103 9.28 -8.19 -11.81
C PRO A 103 10.23 -7.28 -12.60
N LYS A 104 9.84 -6.81 -13.79
CA LYS A 104 10.65 -5.94 -14.66
C LYS A 104 10.39 -4.45 -14.42
N ARG A 105 9.35 -4.10 -13.69
CA ARG A 105 8.99 -2.70 -13.40
C ARG A 105 9.68 -2.19 -12.14
N THR A 106 10.04 -0.92 -12.12
CA THR A 106 10.43 -0.20 -10.89
C THR A 106 9.22 0.50 -10.29
N TYR A 107 9.08 0.39 -8.98
CA TYR A 107 7.98 0.96 -8.22
C TYR A 107 8.49 2.09 -7.33
N MET A 108 7.70 3.15 -7.22
CA MET A 108 7.94 4.20 -6.24
C MET A 108 7.47 3.70 -4.88
N ARG A 109 8.36 3.73 -3.89
CA ARG A 109 8.05 3.51 -2.48
C ARG A 109 8.21 4.80 -1.69
N LEU A 110 7.20 5.15 -0.92
CA LEU A 110 7.19 6.26 0.02
C LEU A 110 7.25 5.68 1.42
N ASN A 111 8.31 5.96 2.16
CA ASN A 111 8.43 5.53 3.56
C ASN A 111 8.01 6.68 4.48
N GLY A 112 7.31 6.33 5.56
CA GLY A 112 6.68 7.22 6.52
C GLY A 112 6.85 6.71 7.95
N ALA A 113 7.29 7.55 8.88
CA ALA A 113 7.21 7.25 10.31
C ALA A 113 6.30 8.27 10.99
N LEU A 114 5.16 7.82 11.52
CA LEU A 114 4.06 8.68 11.97
C LEU A 114 4.18 9.18 13.42
N SER A 115 5.11 8.62 14.20
CA SER A 115 5.38 9.08 15.57
C SER A 115 6.84 8.91 15.98
N CYS A 116 7.15 9.40 17.17
CA CYS A 116 8.43 9.24 17.87
C CYS A 116 8.62 7.82 18.44
N GLY A 117 8.37 6.78 17.67
CA GLY A 117 8.42 5.39 18.15
C GLY A 117 7.66 4.38 17.30
N ASP A 118 6.81 4.85 16.39
CA ASP A 118 6.15 3.97 15.42
C ASP A 118 7.19 3.31 14.51
N GLY A 119 6.89 2.07 14.12
CA GLY A 119 7.60 1.39 13.03
C GLY A 119 7.48 2.16 11.71
N LEU A 120 8.42 1.90 10.80
CA LEU A 120 8.35 2.45 9.45
C LEU A 120 7.10 1.91 8.75
N GLN A 121 6.30 2.79 8.17
CA GLN A 121 5.26 2.40 7.23
C GLN A 121 5.70 2.78 5.83
N SER A 122 5.29 2.01 4.83
CA SER A 122 5.53 2.38 3.44
C SER A 122 4.30 2.24 2.59
N PHE A 123 4.32 3.02 1.52
CA PHE A 123 3.34 2.98 0.45
C PHE A 123 4.06 2.75 -0.86
N ILE A 124 3.59 1.79 -1.63
CA ILE A 124 4.17 1.45 -2.93
C ILE A 124 3.08 1.61 -3.98
N TYR A 125 3.29 2.58 -4.87
CA TYR A 125 2.32 2.89 -5.92
C TYR A 125 2.36 1.83 -7.01
N VAL A 126 1.24 1.13 -7.22
CA VAL A 126 1.08 0.15 -8.31
C VAL A 126 0.37 0.80 -9.50
N ASN A 127 -0.84 1.31 -9.28
CA ASN A 127 -1.66 2.00 -10.28
C ASN A 127 -2.67 2.96 -9.62
N ASP A 128 -3.54 3.56 -10.44
CA ASP A 128 -4.51 4.58 -10.04
C ASP A 128 -5.61 4.09 -9.10
N LYS A 129 -5.78 2.76 -8.96
CA LYS A 129 -6.78 2.13 -8.10
C LYS A 129 -6.18 1.38 -6.92
N VAL A 130 -4.98 0.85 -7.08
CA VAL A 130 -4.35 -0.07 -6.13
C VAL A 130 -2.96 0.39 -5.77
N SER A 131 -2.62 0.23 -4.51
CA SER A 131 -1.27 0.40 -3.97
C SER A 131 -1.01 -0.67 -2.91
N ILE A 132 0.23 -0.77 -2.46
CA ILE A 132 0.62 -1.71 -1.41
C ILE A 132 1.07 -0.91 -0.20
N GLY A 133 0.50 -1.23 0.95
CA GLY A 133 0.97 -0.77 2.24
C GLY A 133 2.00 -1.76 2.80
N MET A 134 2.96 -1.25 3.56
CA MET A 134 3.93 -2.05 4.29
C MET A 134 4.07 -1.51 5.71
N LEU A 135 4.12 -2.38 6.70
CA LEU A 135 4.45 -2.05 8.09
C LEU A 135 5.72 -2.80 8.47
N ALA A 136 6.76 -2.07 8.87
CA ALA A 136 7.98 -2.65 9.40
C ALA A 136 7.74 -3.10 10.85
N ALA A 137 7.66 -4.40 11.05
CA ALA A 137 7.80 -5.07 12.34
C ALA A 137 9.15 -5.81 12.35
N PRO A 138 9.49 -6.73 13.28
CA PRO A 138 10.71 -7.53 13.15
C PRO A 138 10.85 -8.16 11.75
N GLU A 139 9.72 -8.50 11.14
CA GLU A 139 9.52 -8.79 9.72
C GLU A 139 8.59 -7.74 9.06
N ASP A 140 8.80 -7.45 7.78
CA ASP A 140 7.93 -6.53 7.03
C ASP A 140 6.59 -7.20 6.68
N PHE A 141 5.47 -6.53 6.98
CA PHE A 141 4.12 -6.98 6.64
C PHE A 141 3.54 -6.17 5.48
N TYR A 142 3.04 -6.84 4.44
CA TYR A 142 2.49 -6.20 3.23
C TYR A 142 0.98 -6.41 3.08
N TYR A 143 0.26 -5.39 2.62
CA TYR A 143 -1.19 -5.43 2.45
C TYR A 143 -1.68 -4.55 1.28
N ILE A 144 -2.87 -4.85 0.75
CA ILE A 144 -3.46 -4.11 -0.38
C ILE A 144 -4.16 -2.84 0.11
N LEU A 145 -3.93 -1.75 -0.61
CA LEU A 145 -4.62 -0.47 -0.45
C LEU A 145 -5.45 -0.18 -1.70
N ILE A 146 -6.74 0.08 -1.52
CA ILE A 146 -7.66 0.41 -2.62
C ILE A 146 -8.06 1.88 -2.49
N LYS A 147 -7.91 2.63 -3.58
CA LYS A 147 -8.28 4.05 -3.65
C LYS A 147 -9.81 4.21 -3.58
N ARG A 148 -10.27 5.16 -2.77
CA ARG A 148 -11.68 5.54 -2.66
C ARG A 148 -12.11 6.58 -3.69
#